data_AF-A0A0Q9S5P1-F1
#
_entry.id   AF-A0A0Q9S5P1-F1
#
_cell.length_a   1.000
_cell.length_b   1.000
_cell.length_c   1.000
_cell.angle_alpha   90.00
_cell.angle_beta   90.00
_cell.angle_gamma   90.00
#
_symmetry.space_group_name_H-M   'P 1'
#
loop_
_entity.id
_entity.type
_entity.pdbx_description
1 polymer ?
#
loop_
_entity_poly.entity_id
_entity_poly.type
_entity_poly.pdbx_seq_one_letter_code
_entity_poly.pdbx_strand_id
1 'polypeptide(L)'
;MTSPATYRTSEVYDATPDFVYAVSLLAALEDATGQEGHAMVLPFLGMARAELTDFGQRRPAHYVPVQIGDLRSGLADLEQRLTALLADSQVLQHTLRLDSARRLLRRGVAAVA
;
A
#
# COMPACT_ATOMS: atom_id res chain seq x y z
N MET A 1 21.37 -5.13 38.31
CA MET A 1 21.50 -5.79 37.00
C MET A 1 20.53 -5.14 36.06
N THR A 2 21.02 -4.19 35.26
CA THR A 2 20.25 -3.51 34.21
C THR A 2 20.27 -4.39 32.98
N SER A 3 19.11 -4.99 32.63
CA SER A 3 18.92 -5.63 31.33
C SER A 3 19.22 -4.60 30.23
N PRO A 4 19.98 -4.96 29.18
CA PRO A 4 20.11 -4.05 28.04
C PRO A 4 18.72 -3.94 27.42
N ALA A 5 18.14 -2.74 27.51
CA ALA A 5 17.00 -2.39 26.67
C ALA A 5 17.48 -2.53 25.23
N THR A 6 17.07 -3.61 24.58
CA THR A 6 17.24 -3.78 23.14
C THR A 6 16.47 -2.64 22.48
N TYR A 7 17.17 -1.53 22.20
CA TYR A 7 16.73 -0.55 21.23
C TYR A 7 16.61 -1.28 19.89
N ARG A 8 15.45 -1.89 19.62
CA ARG A 8 15.07 -2.29 18.26
C ARG A 8 14.52 -1.06 17.53
N THR A 9 15.37 -0.05 17.42
CA THR A 9 15.24 1.03 16.46
C THR A 9 15.91 0.54 15.19
N SER A 10 15.15 -0.18 14.38
CA SER A 10 15.42 -0.17 12.96
C SER A 10 14.06 0.04 12.33
N GLU A 11 13.76 1.28 11.97
CA GLU A 11 12.72 1.52 10.98
C GLU A 11 13.19 0.74 9.73
N VAL A 12 12.62 -0.46 9.53
CA VAL A 12 13.03 -1.33 8.43
C VAL A 12 12.44 -0.74 7.18
N TYR A 13 13.25 0.07 6.51
CA TYR A 13 12.98 0.53 5.17
C TYR A 13 13.08 -0.65 4.21
N ASP A 14 12.03 -0.85 3.44
CA ASP A 14 11.93 -1.90 2.45
C ASP A 14 12.20 -1.35 1.05
N ALA A 15 13.29 -1.81 0.44
CA ALA A 15 13.73 -1.41 -0.89
C ALA A 15 13.29 -2.40 -1.99
N THR A 16 12.44 -3.39 -1.67
CA THR A 16 11.96 -4.37 -2.65
C THR A 16 11.17 -3.62 -3.73
N PRO A 17 11.55 -3.76 -5.02
CA PRO A 17 10.97 -2.97 -6.10
C PRO A 17 9.43 -3.01 -6.13
N ASP A 18 8.84 -4.19 -5.95
CA ASP A 18 7.39 -4.35 -6.00
C ASP A 18 6.67 -3.68 -4.83
N PHE A 19 7.26 -3.71 -3.62
CA PHE A 19 6.69 -3.03 -2.47
C PHE A 19 6.81 -1.51 -2.59
N VAL A 20 7.99 -1.03 -2.95
CA VAL A 20 8.26 0.39 -3.22
C VAL A 20 7.29 0.92 -4.28
N TYR A 21 7.13 0.20 -5.38
CA TYR A 21 6.21 0.60 -6.43
C TYR A 21 4.76 0.56 -5.96
N ALA A 22 4.31 -0.50 -5.26
CA ALA A 22 2.93 -0.59 -4.79
C ALA A 22 2.55 0.59 -3.88
N VAL A 23 3.43 0.96 -2.94
CA VAL A 23 3.20 2.10 -2.05
C VAL A 23 3.28 3.43 -2.81
N SER A 24 4.15 3.53 -3.83
CA SER A 24 4.25 4.72 -4.68
C SER A 24 3.02 4.92 -5.59
N LEU A 25 2.54 3.84 -6.21
CA LEU A 25 1.31 3.85 -6.99
C LEU A 25 0.10 4.22 -6.12
N LEU A 26 0.04 3.69 -4.90
CA LEU A 26 -1.01 4.04 -3.96
C LEU A 26 -0.99 5.53 -3.62
N ALA A 27 0.19 6.10 -3.31
CA ALA A 27 0.32 7.53 -3.07
C ALA A 27 -0.07 8.36 -4.31
N ALA A 28 0.35 7.96 -5.51
CA ALA A 28 -0.03 8.64 -6.75
C ALA A 28 -1.54 8.59 -7.01
N LEU A 29 -2.21 7.49 -6.64
CA LEU A 29 -3.66 7.36 -6.71
C LEU A 29 -4.38 8.26 -5.69
N GLU A 30 -3.83 8.45 -4.49
CA GLU A 30 -4.36 9.42 -3.50
C GLU A 30 -4.24 10.87 -4.00
N ASP A 31 -3.17 11.16 -4.75
CA ASP A 31 -2.88 12.49 -5.31
C ASP A 31 -3.55 12.74 -6.67
N ALA A 32 -4.23 11.75 -7.25
CA ALA A 32 -4.92 11.81 -8.55
C ALA A 32 -6.23 12.62 -8.51
N THR A 33 -6.17 13.78 -7.85
CA THR A 33 -7.26 14.74 -7.73
C THR A 33 -7.73 15.18 -9.11
N GLY A 34 -9.05 15.23 -9.32
CA GLY A 34 -9.66 15.57 -10.60
C GLY A 34 -10.07 14.38 -11.48
N GLN A 35 -9.69 13.15 -11.12
CA GLN A 35 -10.25 11.95 -11.73
C GLN A 35 -11.69 11.71 -11.26
N GLU A 36 -12.57 11.28 -12.17
CA GLU A 36 -13.95 10.93 -11.83
C GLU A 36 -13.98 9.78 -10.81
N GLY A 37 -14.80 9.90 -9.78
CA GLY A 37 -14.91 8.90 -8.71
C GLY A 37 -13.76 8.91 -7.69
N HIS A 38 -12.73 9.74 -7.86
CA HIS A 38 -11.59 9.82 -6.93
C HIS A 38 -12.01 10.04 -5.47
N ALA A 39 -12.94 10.99 -5.24
CA ALA A 39 -13.44 11.29 -3.89
C ALA A 39 -14.12 10.08 -3.21
N MET A 40 -14.71 9.17 -3.99
CA MET A 40 -15.35 7.97 -3.47
C MET A 40 -14.33 6.89 -3.06
N VAL A 41 -13.16 6.84 -3.74
CA VAL A 41 -12.11 5.85 -3.45
C VAL A 41 -11.09 6.32 -2.43
N LEU A 42 -10.92 7.64 -2.26
CA LEU A 42 -9.89 8.24 -1.41
C LEU A 42 -9.84 7.67 0.03
N PRO A 43 -10.97 7.47 0.74
CA PRO A 43 -10.94 6.86 2.07
C PRO A 43 -10.33 5.45 2.07
N PHE A 44 -10.60 4.66 1.02
CA PHE A 44 -10.11 3.29 0.90
C PHE A 44 -8.61 3.26 0.56
N LEU A 45 -8.14 4.21 -0.25
CA LEU A 45 -6.71 4.37 -0.55
C LEU A 45 -5.93 4.71 0.71
N GLY A 46 -6.37 5.72 1.48
CA GLY A 46 -5.72 6.11 2.74
C GLY A 46 -5.67 4.97 3.76
N MET A 47 -6.76 4.19 3.90
CA MET A 47 -6.77 3.01 4.77
C MET A 47 -5.83 1.90 4.27
N ALA A 48 -5.79 1.66 2.95
CA ALA A 48 -4.87 0.68 2.38
C ALA A 48 -3.40 1.09 2.59
N ARG A 49 -3.08 2.40 2.48
CA ARG A 49 -1.73 2.91 2.80
C ARG A 49 -1.34 2.64 4.24
N ALA A 50 -2.25 2.91 5.18
CA ALA A 50 -2.03 2.70 6.60
C ALA A 50 -1.81 1.21 6.91
N GLU A 51 -2.55 0.30 6.27
CA GLU A 51 -2.33 -1.15 6.40
C GLU A 51 -0.93 -1.55 5.96
N LEU A 52 -0.45 -1.05 4.83
CA LEU A 52 0.85 -1.43 4.29
C LEU A 52 2.03 -0.83 5.06
N THR A 53 1.90 0.42 5.52
CA THR A 53 3.03 1.19 6.04
C THR A 53 3.03 1.29 7.57
N ASP A 54 1.95 1.81 8.16
CA ASP A 54 1.85 2.04 9.59
C ASP A 54 1.62 0.75 10.36
N PHE A 55 0.59 -0.02 9.99
CA PHE A 55 0.26 -1.30 10.65
C PHE A 55 1.15 -2.46 10.19
N GLY A 56 1.62 -2.39 8.94
CA GLY A 56 2.67 -3.25 8.42
C GLY A 56 4.01 -3.04 9.12
N GLN A 57 4.21 -1.87 9.75
CA GLN A 57 5.51 -1.41 10.28
C GLN A 57 6.63 -1.53 9.23
N ARG A 58 6.26 -1.34 7.96
CA ARG A 58 7.11 -1.56 6.78
C ARG A 58 7.07 -0.29 5.94
N ARG A 59 8.13 0.51 5.99
CA ARG A 59 8.19 1.77 5.24
C ARG A 59 8.88 1.54 3.89
N PRO A 60 8.41 2.11 2.78
CA PRO A 60 9.17 2.04 1.54
C PRO A 60 10.48 2.82 1.70
N ALA A 61 11.58 2.31 1.16
CA ALA A 61 12.88 2.98 1.22
C ALA A 61 12.91 4.32 0.48
N HIS A 62 12.06 4.46 -0.54
CA HIS A 62 11.88 5.68 -1.34
C HIS A 62 10.54 5.62 -2.07
N TYR A 63 10.14 6.74 -2.66
CA TYR A 63 9.01 6.82 -3.59
C TYR A 63 9.53 6.93 -5.02
N VAL A 64 8.85 6.28 -5.95
CA VAL A 64 9.10 6.43 -7.38
C VAL A 64 7.97 7.24 -8.03
N PRO A 65 8.26 8.10 -9.02
CA PRO A 65 7.21 8.80 -9.75
C PRO A 65 6.30 7.81 -10.49
N VAL A 66 4.99 7.92 -10.27
CA VAL A 66 3.97 7.13 -10.98
C VAL A 66 2.95 8.09 -11.56
N GLN A 67 2.66 7.97 -12.86
CA GLN A 67 1.65 8.80 -13.53
C GLN A 67 0.33 8.04 -13.58
N ILE A 68 -0.74 8.68 -13.10
CA ILE A 68 -2.10 8.14 -13.17
C ILE A 68 -2.79 8.72 -14.40
N GLY A 69 -2.87 7.92 -15.47
CA GLY A 69 -3.62 8.31 -16.67
C GLY A 69 -5.13 8.14 -16.50
N ASP A 70 -5.53 7.05 -15.85
CA ASP A 70 -6.92 6.69 -15.57
C ASP A 70 -7.01 6.05 -14.18
N LEU A 71 -7.98 6.49 -13.37
CA LEU A 71 -8.17 6.02 -12.00
C LEU A 71 -8.49 4.52 -11.96
N ARG A 72 -9.37 4.04 -12.85
CA ARG A 72 -9.81 2.64 -12.84
C ARG A 72 -8.65 1.70 -13.17
N SER A 73 -7.87 2.04 -14.19
CA SER A 73 -6.69 1.28 -14.60
C SER A 73 -5.62 1.27 -13.50
N GLY A 74 -5.39 2.41 -12.84
CA GLY A 74 -4.44 2.48 -11.74
C GLY A 74 -4.86 1.66 -10.52
N LEU A 75 -6.15 1.67 -10.17
CA LEU A 75 -6.70 0.80 -9.11
C LEU A 75 -6.55 -0.68 -9.44
N ALA A 76 -6.75 -1.07 -10.70
CA ALA A 76 -6.56 -2.44 -11.16
C ALA A 76 -5.09 -2.89 -11.09
N ASP A 77 -4.14 -2.03 -11.52
CA ASP A 77 -2.70 -2.29 -11.39
C ASP A 77 -2.32 -2.48 -9.91
N LEU A 78 -2.84 -1.61 -9.03
CA LEU A 78 -2.57 -1.72 -7.60
C LEU A 78 -3.11 -3.03 -7.01
N GLU A 79 -4.33 -3.44 -7.35
CA GLU A 79 -4.89 -4.73 -6.90
C GLU A 79 -4.05 -5.92 -7.37
N GLN A 80 -3.62 -5.91 -8.63
CA GLN A 80 -2.77 -6.96 -9.19
C GLN A 80 -1.45 -7.07 -8.43
N ARG A 81 -0.81 -5.92 -8.13
CA ARG A 81 0.46 -5.87 -7.41
C ARG A 81 0.33 -6.34 -5.96
N LEU A 82 -0.72 -5.93 -5.26
CA LEU A 82 -0.97 -6.44 -3.91
C LEU A 82 -1.22 -7.95 -3.91
N THR A 83 -1.85 -8.49 -4.97
CA THR A 83 -2.04 -9.93 -5.12
C THR A 83 -0.72 -10.67 -5.33
N ALA A 84 0.19 -10.13 -6.15
CA ALA A 84 1.53 -10.70 -6.32
C ALA A 84 2.34 -10.67 -5.01
N LEU A 85 2.39 -9.51 -4.35
CA LEU A 85 3.06 -9.36 -3.05
C LEU A 85 2.50 -10.32 -1.99
N LEU A 86 1.18 -10.55 -2.00
CA LEU A 86 0.53 -11.49 -1.09
C LEU A 86 0.97 -12.94 -1.35
N ALA A 87 1.11 -13.32 -2.62
CA ALA A 87 1.56 -14.66 -3.02
C ALA A 87 3.01 -14.93 -2.59
N ASP A 88 3.86 -13.89 -2.61
CA ASP A 88 5.28 -14.01 -2.27
C ASP A 88 5.59 -13.79 -0.78
N SER A 89 4.63 -13.31 0.00
CA SER A 89 4.83 -12.97 1.42
C SER A 89 4.94 -14.21 2.30
N GLN A 90 6.12 -14.41 2.89
CA GLN A 90 6.38 -15.47 3.88
C GLN A 90 6.19 -15.02 5.34
N VAL A 91 5.96 -13.72 5.58
CA VAL A 91 5.79 -13.15 6.92
C VAL A 91 4.30 -12.97 7.20
N LEU A 92 3.75 -13.73 8.16
CA LEU A 92 2.33 -13.74 8.48
C LEU A 92 1.75 -12.33 8.69
N GLN A 93 2.47 -11.47 9.42
CA GLN A 93 2.03 -10.09 9.63
C GLN A 93 1.89 -9.33 8.31
N HIS A 94 2.88 -9.39 7.42
CA HIS A 94 2.81 -8.73 6.11
C HIS A 94 1.68 -9.30 5.26
N THR A 95 1.49 -10.62 5.28
CA THR A 95 0.41 -11.30 4.56
C THR A 95 -0.96 -10.79 4.98
N LEU A 96 -1.22 -10.67 6.28
CA LEU A 96 -2.50 -10.14 6.80
C LEU A 96 -2.74 -8.68 6.39
N ARG A 97 -1.68 -7.87 6.39
CA ARG A 97 -1.76 -6.45 6.03
C ARG A 97 -1.96 -6.24 4.53
N LEU A 98 -1.25 -7.00 3.70
CA LEU A 98 -1.44 -7.02 2.25
C LEU A 98 -2.86 -7.44 1.88
N ASP A 99 -3.40 -8.48 2.53
CA ASP A 99 -4.76 -8.94 2.27
C ASP A 99 -5.82 -7.94 2.76
N SER A 100 -5.59 -7.25 3.89
CA SER A 100 -6.47 -6.16 4.35
C SER A 100 -6.49 -5.00 3.36
N ALA A 101 -5.31 -4.51 2.96
CA ALA A 101 -5.15 -3.45 1.97
C ALA A 101 -5.85 -3.80 0.65
N ARG A 102 -5.66 -5.03 0.15
CA ARG A 102 -6.32 -5.52 -1.07
C ARG A 102 -7.85 -5.53 -0.94
N ARG A 103 -8.40 -5.94 0.22
CA ARG A 103 -9.85 -5.92 0.46
C ARG A 103 -10.41 -4.51 0.51
N LEU A 104 -9.68 -3.54 1.07
CA LEU A 104 -10.05 -2.13 1.06
C LEU A 104 -10.08 -1.58 -0.36
N LEU A 105 -9.06 -1.88 -1.18
CA LEU A 105 -9.04 -1.47 -2.59
C LEU A 105 -10.23 -2.00 -3.35
N ARG A 106 -10.57 -3.30 -3.22
CA ARG A 106 -11.75 -3.89 -3.87
C ARG A 106 -13.04 -3.20 -3.50
N ARG A 107 -13.18 -2.75 -2.25
CA ARG A 107 -14.34 -1.95 -1.81
C ARG A 107 -14.36 -0.57 -2.46
N GLY A 108 -13.19 0.08 -2.58
CA GLY A 108 -13.04 1.31 -3.33
C GLY A 108 -13.43 1.15 -4.80
N VAL A 109 -12.90 0.13 -5.49
CA VAL A 109 -13.25 -0.18 -6.89
C VAL A 109 -14.75 -0.40 -7.05
N ALA A 110 -15.38 -1.16 -6.15
CA ALA A 110 -16.82 -1.41 -6.20
C ALA A 110 -17.65 -0.13 -5.98
N ALA A 111 -17.12 0.90 -5.31
CA ALA A 111 -17.81 2.17 -5.10
C ALA A 111 -17.80 3.09 -6.33
N VAL A 112 -16.92 2.83 -7.31
CA VAL A 112 -16.80 3.57 -8.58
C VAL A 112 -17.20 2.74 -9.81
N ALA A 113 -17.68 1.52 -9.60
CA ALA A 113 -18.14 0.59 -10.65
C ALA A 113 -19.59 0.87 -11.03
#